data_AF-A0A662GEE6-F1
#
_entry.id   AF-A0A662GEE6-F1
#
_cell.length_a   1.000
_cell.length_b   1.000
_cell.length_c   1.000
_cell.angle_alpha   90.00
_cell.angle_beta   90.00
_cell.angle_gamma   90.00
#
_symmetry.space_group_name_H-M   'P 1'
#
loop_
_entity.id
_entity.type
_entity.pdbx_description
1 polymer ?
#
loop_
_entity_poly.entity_id
_entity_poly.type
_entity_poly.pdbx_seq_one_letter_code
_entity_poly.pdbx_strand_id
1 'polypeptide(L)'
;VIRKTLDYVANLPARDPSAKRWATVYLLIRLSLRITFVLFLFSLFLTTTNPELGFYLLYVATALLYISMIVRWYSLNKVLDFYALNHHLMEGASRRLRNYVQQLIDYMKSSIVREGLKKSKYKLHLFNTDYESIMVLKKPGILREYYLCEINLKS
;
A
#
# COMPACT_ATOMS: atom_id res chain seq x y z
N VAL A 1 -10.44 -17.28 7.77
CA VAL A 1 -9.18 -17.79 7.15
C VAL A 1 -8.46 -16.75 6.29
N ILE A 2 -9.18 -15.96 5.48
CA ILE A 2 -8.62 -14.85 4.69
C ILE A 2 -7.83 -13.87 5.57
N ARG A 3 -8.42 -13.40 6.68
CA ARG A 3 -7.75 -12.49 7.63
C ARG A 3 -6.42 -13.05 8.15
N LYS A 4 -6.40 -14.30 8.59
CA LYS A 4 -5.18 -14.99 9.08
C LYS A 4 -4.10 -15.09 7.99
N THR A 5 -4.49 -15.27 6.73
CA THR A 5 -3.54 -15.35 5.60
C THR A 5 -3.00 -13.96 5.26
N LEU A 6 -3.84 -12.94 5.30
CA LEU A 6 -3.44 -11.55 5.14
C LEU A 6 -2.50 -11.10 6.26
N ASP A 7 -2.84 -11.41 7.52
CA ASP A 7 -2.03 -11.11 8.69
C ASP A 7 -0.67 -11.83 8.63
N TYR A 8 -0.63 -13.04 8.08
CA TYR A 8 0.62 -13.77 7.85
C TYR A 8 1.53 -13.06 6.85
N VAL A 9 0.98 -12.61 5.72
CA VAL A 9 1.70 -11.86 4.67
C VAL A 9 2.17 -10.49 5.20
N ALA A 10 1.31 -9.79 5.94
CA ALA A 10 1.62 -8.48 6.51
C ALA A 10 2.71 -8.57 7.60
N ASN A 11 2.72 -9.64 8.39
CA ASN A 11 3.71 -9.84 9.47
C ASN A 11 4.95 -10.63 9.03
N LEU A 12 5.10 -10.94 7.74
CA LEU A 12 6.27 -11.66 7.22
C LEU A 12 7.59 -10.92 7.55
N PRO A 13 7.71 -9.58 7.39
CA PRO A 13 8.92 -8.85 7.75
C PRO A 13 9.19 -8.85 9.25
N ALA A 14 8.18 -9.05 10.10
CA ALA A 14 8.35 -9.07 11.56
C ALA A 14 9.00 -10.37 12.06
N ARG A 15 9.07 -11.41 11.22
CA ARG A 15 9.69 -12.71 11.55
C ARG A 15 11.21 -12.72 11.33
N ASP A 16 11.71 -11.92 10.40
CA ASP A 16 13.14 -11.76 10.16
C ASP A 16 13.69 -10.61 11.03
N PRO A 17 14.78 -10.81 11.80
CA PRO A 17 15.32 -9.78 12.69
C PRO A 17 15.83 -8.54 11.94
N SER A 18 16.29 -8.68 10.70
CA SER A 18 16.74 -7.55 9.87
C SER A 18 15.55 -6.73 9.35
N ALA A 19 14.55 -7.41 8.78
CA ALA A 19 13.36 -6.76 8.23
C ALA A 19 12.48 -6.15 9.33
N LYS A 20 12.44 -6.75 10.53
CA LYS A 20 11.75 -6.22 11.69
C LYS A 20 12.33 -4.87 12.14
N ARG A 21 13.66 -4.73 12.15
CA ARG A 21 14.32 -3.46 12.48
C ARG A 21 13.94 -2.37 11.49
N TRP A 22 14.03 -2.64 10.19
CA TRP A 22 13.63 -1.68 9.15
C TRP A 22 12.13 -1.35 9.19
N ALA A 23 11.25 -2.33 9.42
CA ALA A 23 9.82 -2.09 9.61
C ALA A 23 9.53 -1.17 10.82
N THR A 24 10.26 -1.37 11.92
CA THR A 24 10.13 -0.52 13.12
C THR A 24 10.63 0.89 12.85
N VAL A 25 11.79 1.02 12.20
CA VAL A 25 12.36 2.29 11.76
C VAL A 25 11.37 3.01 10.85
N TYR A 26 10.75 2.32 9.88
CA TYR A 26 9.74 2.92 9.00
C TYR A 26 8.54 3.47 9.79
N LEU A 27 8.02 2.73 10.77
CA LEU A 27 6.91 3.18 11.61
C LEU A 27 7.29 4.41 12.46
N LEU A 28 8.46 4.40 13.08
CA LEU A 28 8.97 5.54 13.87
C LEU A 28 9.21 6.77 13.01
N ILE A 29 9.80 6.60 11.84
CA ILE A 29 10.01 7.70 10.90
C ILE A 29 8.68 8.25 10.40
N ARG A 30 7.69 7.41 10.12
CA ARG A 30 6.36 7.86 9.69
C ARG A 30 5.72 8.80 10.72
N LEU A 31 5.86 8.50 12.01
CA LEU A 31 5.40 9.39 13.09
C LEU A 31 6.25 10.67 13.15
N SER A 32 7.58 10.53 13.11
CA SER A 32 8.53 11.64 13.17
C SER A 32 8.35 12.63 12.01
N LEU A 33 7.97 12.15 10.82
CA LEU A 33 7.71 12.98 9.64
C LEU A 33 6.48 13.89 9.85
N ARG A 34 5.45 13.42 10.57
CA ARG A 34 4.29 14.25 10.91
C ARG A 34 4.69 15.35 11.90
N ILE A 35 5.50 15.01 12.90
CA ILE A 35 5.97 15.95 13.92
C ILE A 35 6.86 17.02 13.28
N THR A 36 7.83 16.61 12.47
CA THR A 36 8.74 17.53 11.76
C THR A 36 8.00 18.43 10.77
N PHE A 37 6.95 17.93 10.11
CA PHE A 37 6.11 18.77 9.25
C PHE A 37 5.34 19.84 10.03
N VAL A 38 4.78 19.49 11.20
CA VAL A 38 4.12 20.48 12.07
C VAL A 38 5.12 21.50 12.60
N LEU A 39 6.31 21.06 13.02
CA LEU A 39 7.40 21.97 13.44
C LEU A 39 7.83 22.91 12.30
N PHE A 40 7.89 22.41 11.07
CA PHE A 40 8.19 23.24 9.90
C PHE A 40 7.12 24.32 9.67
N LEU A 41 5.83 23.96 9.73
CA LEU A 41 4.74 24.93 9.62
C LEU A 41 4.74 25.95 10.77
N PHE A 42 5.00 25.48 11.99
CA PHE A 42 5.12 26.34 13.16
C PHE A 42 6.31 27.31 13.02
N SER A 43 7.42 26.85 12.45
CA SER A 43 8.57 27.68 12.15
C SER A 43 8.24 28.77 11.14
N LEU A 44 7.48 28.46 10.08
CA LEU A 44 7.01 29.46 9.12
C LEU A 44 6.14 30.52 9.80
N PHE A 45 5.24 30.11 10.70
CA PHE A 45 4.46 31.08 11.48
C PHE A 45 5.36 31.98 12.34
N LEU A 46 6.35 31.41 13.04
CA LEU A 46 7.28 32.16 13.88
C LEU A 46 8.11 33.18 13.10
N THR A 47 8.50 32.91 11.85
CA THR A 47 9.24 33.88 11.03
C THR A 47 8.50 35.20 10.83
N THR A 48 7.16 35.19 10.90
CA THR A 48 6.35 36.42 10.78
C THR A 48 6.36 37.28 12.04
N THR A 49 6.54 36.66 13.22
CA THR A 49 6.52 37.36 14.52
C THR A 49 7.93 37.70 15.00
N ASN A 50 8.87 36.77 14.87
CA ASN A 50 10.27 36.90 15.29
C ASN A 50 11.20 36.35 14.20
N PRO A 51 11.69 37.21 13.28
CA PRO A 51 12.43 36.77 12.10
C PRO A 51 13.69 35.97 12.44
N GLU A 52 14.52 36.43 13.38
CA GLU A 52 15.81 35.79 13.67
C GLU A 52 15.65 34.35 14.18
N LEU A 53 14.84 34.15 15.23
CA LEU A 53 14.55 32.82 15.76
C LEU A 53 13.80 31.94 14.75
N GLY A 54 12.90 32.54 13.97
CA GLY A 54 12.15 31.84 12.94
C GLY A 54 13.05 31.25 11.85
N PHE A 55 14.05 31.99 11.36
CA PHE A 55 14.96 31.50 10.33
C PHE A 55 15.86 30.37 10.85
N TYR A 56 16.40 30.47 12.06
CA TYR A 56 17.19 29.38 12.67
C TYR A 56 16.35 28.12 12.83
N LEU A 57 15.13 28.24 13.37
CA LEU A 57 14.23 27.11 13.56
C LEU A 57 13.82 26.50 12.22
N LEU A 58 13.66 27.31 11.17
CA LEU A 58 13.27 26.86 9.83
C LEU A 58 14.37 26.02 9.20
N TYR A 59 15.62 26.46 9.33
CA TYR A 59 16.78 25.73 8.81
C TYR A 59 16.90 24.36 9.48
N VAL A 60 16.77 24.31 10.81
CA VAL A 60 16.81 23.06 11.58
C VAL A 60 15.64 22.15 11.22
N ALA A 61 14.41 22.69 11.15
CA ALA A 61 13.22 21.92 10.80
C ALA A 61 13.30 21.34 9.39
N THR A 62 13.81 22.13 8.43
CA THR A 62 14.00 21.69 7.03
C THR A 62 15.04 20.58 6.94
N ALA A 63 16.18 20.72 7.64
CA ALA A 63 17.20 19.69 7.68
C ALA A 63 16.66 18.37 8.28
N LEU A 64 15.91 18.45 9.39
CA LEU A 64 15.28 17.29 10.02
C LEU A 64 14.23 16.63 9.12
N LEU A 65 13.42 17.42 8.40
CA LEU A 65 12.43 16.92 7.44
C LEU A 65 13.12 16.17 6.31
N TYR A 66 14.21 16.73 5.77
CA TYR A 66 14.98 16.11 4.69
C TYR A 66 15.61 14.77 5.11
N ILE A 67 16.26 14.74 6.28
CA ILE A 67 16.80 13.50 6.86
C ILE A 67 15.69 12.47 7.05
N SER A 68 14.55 12.88 7.61
CA SER A 68 13.40 11.99 7.84
C SER A 68 12.85 11.42 6.53
N MET A 69 12.81 12.21 5.46
CA MET A 69 12.41 11.75 4.12
C MET A 69 13.37 10.71 3.55
N ILE A 70 14.68 10.95 3.63
CA ILE A 70 15.70 10.00 3.13
C ILE A 70 15.62 8.68 3.89
N VAL A 71 15.57 8.74 5.22
CA VAL A 71 15.50 7.52 6.05
C VAL A 71 14.19 6.77 5.77
N ARG A 72 13.08 7.47 5.54
CA ARG A 72 11.81 6.84 5.14
C ARG A 72 11.96 6.07 3.84
N TRP A 73 12.53 6.71 2.83
CA TRP A 73 12.71 6.11 1.51
C TRP A 73 13.63 4.89 1.58
N TYR A 74 14.77 5.02 2.26
CA TYR A 74 15.72 3.92 2.43
C TYR A 74 15.11 2.74 3.19
N SER A 75 14.41 3.02 4.29
CA SER A 75 13.74 1.99 5.09
C SER A 75 12.66 1.27 4.29
N LEU A 76 11.86 2.01 3.51
CA LEU A 76 10.86 1.42 2.62
C LEU A 76 11.50 0.49 1.58
N ASN A 77 12.56 0.94 0.91
CA ASN A 77 13.27 0.12 -0.06
C ASN A 77 13.83 -1.16 0.57
N LYS A 78 14.39 -1.08 1.79
CA LYS A 78 14.86 -2.28 2.49
C LYS A 78 13.76 -3.28 2.81
N VAL A 79 12.56 -2.80 3.14
CA VAL A 79 11.40 -3.68 3.33
C VAL A 79 10.95 -4.29 2.00
N LEU A 80 10.94 -3.51 0.92
CA LEU A 80 10.59 -3.99 -0.43
C LEU A 80 11.60 -5.03 -0.95
N ASP A 81 12.89 -4.78 -0.76
CA ASP A 81 13.97 -5.72 -1.12
C ASP A 81 13.80 -7.05 -0.37
N PHE A 82 13.46 -7.01 0.92
CA PHE A 82 13.17 -8.21 1.69
C PHE A 82 12.01 -9.01 1.10
N TYR A 83 10.93 -8.35 0.68
CA TYR A 83 9.80 -8.99 0.02
C TYR A 83 10.19 -9.57 -1.35
N ALA A 84 11.01 -8.88 -2.13
CA ALA A 84 11.49 -9.37 -3.43
C ALA A 84 12.35 -10.64 -3.29
N LEU A 85 13.28 -10.64 -2.33
CA LEU A 85 14.16 -11.78 -2.06
C LEU A 85 13.40 -12.99 -1.50
N ASN A 86 12.38 -12.74 -0.66
CA ASN A 86 11.62 -13.79 0.03
C ASN A 86 10.25 -14.08 -0.62
N HIS A 87 10.08 -13.76 -1.91
CA HIS A 87 8.82 -13.99 -2.63
C HIS A 87 8.33 -15.44 -2.52
N HIS A 88 9.25 -16.41 -2.50
CA HIS A 88 8.96 -17.84 -2.37
C HIS A 88 8.21 -18.19 -1.06
N LEU A 89 8.49 -17.48 0.05
CA LEU A 89 7.78 -17.67 1.33
C LEU A 89 6.31 -17.25 1.25
N MET A 90 5.98 -16.36 0.31
CA MET A 90 4.64 -15.82 0.13
C MET A 90 3.83 -16.55 -0.92
N GLU A 91 4.43 -17.36 -1.79
CA GLU A 91 3.70 -18.04 -2.87
C GLU A 91 2.51 -18.86 -2.36
N GLY A 92 2.70 -19.66 -1.32
CA GLY A 92 1.63 -20.46 -0.74
C GLY A 92 0.52 -19.62 -0.08
N ALA A 93 0.84 -18.45 0.46
CA ALA A 93 -0.15 -17.51 0.96
C ALA A 93 -0.89 -16.82 -0.20
N SER A 94 -0.14 -16.36 -1.21
CA SER A 94 -0.66 -15.72 -2.42
C SER A 94 -1.63 -16.62 -3.17
N ARG A 95 -1.29 -17.90 -3.39
CA ARG A 95 -2.19 -18.89 -4.00
C ARG A 95 -3.49 -19.06 -3.21
N ARG A 96 -3.43 -19.09 -1.88
CA ARG A 96 -4.63 -19.16 -1.04
C ARG A 96 -5.49 -17.91 -1.19
N LEU A 97 -4.89 -16.72 -1.14
CA LEU A 97 -5.61 -15.46 -1.38
C LEU A 97 -6.25 -15.43 -2.78
N ARG A 98 -5.53 -15.86 -3.81
CA ARG A 98 -6.05 -15.97 -5.18
C ARG A 98 -7.30 -16.85 -5.23
N ASN A 99 -7.25 -18.04 -4.62
CA ASN A 99 -8.40 -18.96 -4.59
C ASN A 99 -9.62 -18.33 -3.89
N TYR A 100 -9.42 -17.59 -2.81
CA TYR A 100 -10.52 -16.89 -2.13
C TYR A 100 -11.13 -15.77 -2.97
N VAL A 101 -10.29 -15.01 -3.68
CA VAL A 101 -10.77 -13.98 -4.60
C VAL A 101 -11.53 -14.63 -5.77
N GLN A 102 -11.05 -15.75 -6.29
CA GLN A 102 -11.75 -16.51 -7.33
C GLN A 102 -13.13 -16.96 -6.86
N GLN A 103 -13.24 -17.56 -5.67
CA GLN A 103 -14.53 -17.95 -5.09
C GLN A 103 -15.49 -16.77 -4.95
N LEU A 104 -14.98 -15.58 -4.60
CA LEU A 104 -15.80 -14.38 -4.51
C LEU A 104 -16.28 -13.90 -5.89
N ILE A 105 -15.42 -13.95 -6.90
CA ILE A 105 -15.78 -13.64 -8.30
C ILE A 105 -16.84 -14.62 -8.81
N ASP A 106 -16.68 -15.92 -8.54
CA ASP A 106 -17.63 -16.95 -8.95
C ASP A 106 -18.98 -16.79 -8.25
N TYR A 107 -18.97 -16.45 -6.95
CA TYR A 107 -20.17 -16.12 -6.21
C TYR A 107 -20.87 -14.90 -6.82
N MET A 108 -20.13 -13.82 -7.09
CA MET A 108 -20.68 -12.63 -7.75
C MET A 108 -21.25 -12.95 -9.14
N LYS A 109 -20.55 -13.76 -9.95
CA LYS A 109 -21.03 -14.25 -11.25
C LYS A 109 -22.37 -14.96 -11.08
N SER A 110 -22.48 -15.87 -10.11
CA SER A 110 -23.70 -16.63 -9.86
C SER A 110 -24.87 -15.74 -9.42
N SER A 111 -24.62 -14.71 -8.60
CA SER A 111 -25.66 -13.76 -8.17
C SER A 111 -26.13 -12.87 -9.31
N ILE A 112 -25.21 -12.40 -10.17
CA ILE A 112 -25.54 -11.58 -11.35
C ILE A 112 -26.42 -12.36 -12.34
N VAL A 113 -26.09 -13.64 -12.59
CA VAL A 113 -26.89 -14.51 -13.46
C VAL A 113 -28.27 -14.77 -12.86
N ARG A 114 -28.34 -15.04 -11.56
CA ARG A 114 -29.60 -15.33 -10.85
C ARG A 114 -30.56 -14.16 -10.84
N GLU A 115 -30.04 -12.94 -10.66
CA GLU A 115 -30.85 -11.72 -10.58
C GLU A 115 -31.03 -11.01 -11.93
N GLY A 116 -30.47 -11.55 -13.02
CA GLY A 116 -30.59 -10.95 -14.36
C GLY A 116 -29.94 -9.57 -14.47
N LEU A 117 -28.91 -9.29 -13.66
CA LEU A 117 -28.33 -7.96 -13.53
C LEU A 117 -27.43 -7.59 -14.73
N LYS A 118 -27.43 -6.31 -15.10
CA LYS A 118 -26.55 -5.79 -16.17
C LYS A 118 -25.09 -5.74 -15.70
N LYS A 119 -24.25 -6.59 -16.30
CA LYS A 119 -22.78 -6.68 -16.08
C LYS A 119 -22.05 -5.33 -16.05
N SER A 120 -22.41 -4.42 -16.95
CA SER A 120 -21.76 -3.10 -17.12
C SER A 120 -21.82 -2.21 -15.87
N LYS A 121 -22.78 -2.47 -14.98
CA LYS A 121 -22.95 -1.72 -13.73
C LYS A 121 -21.96 -2.16 -12.65
N TYR A 122 -21.42 -3.37 -12.74
CA TYR A 122 -20.58 -3.98 -11.70
C TYR A 122 -19.12 -4.06 -12.18
N LYS A 123 -18.38 -2.97 -11.91
CA LYS A 123 -16.95 -2.87 -12.22
C LYS A 123 -16.14 -3.27 -10.99
N LEU A 124 -15.16 -4.12 -11.19
CA LEU A 124 -14.23 -4.59 -10.17
C LEU A 124 -12.90 -3.83 -10.27
N HIS A 125 -12.33 -3.52 -9.11
CA HIS A 125 -10.99 -2.95 -8.98
C HIS A 125 -10.06 -4.05 -8.48
N LEU A 126 -9.22 -4.58 -9.36
CA LEU A 126 -8.32 -5.68 -9.05
C LEU A 126 -6.87 -5.25 -9.29
N PHE A 127 -5.97 -5.63 -8.39
CA PHE A 127 -4.53 -5.36 -8.55
C PHE A 127 -3.83 -6.39 -9.42
N ASN A 128 -4.37 -7.62 -9.45
CA ASN A 128 -3.87 -8.71 -10.28
C ASN A 128 -4.92 -9.11 -11.32
N THR A 129 -4.48 -9.74 -12.41
CA THR A 129 -5.33 -10.21 -13.52
C THR A 129 -5.33 -11.73 -13.66
N ASP A 130 -4.79 -12.45 -12.68
CA ASP A 130 -4.64 -13.91 -12.66
C ASP A 130 -5.93 -14.66 -12.29
N TYR A 131 -7.09 -14.03 -12.47
CA TYR A 131 -8.40 -14.60 -12.13
C TYR A 131 -9.13 -15.10 -13.38
N GLU A 132 -9.94 -16.13 -13.21
CA GLU A 132 -10.81 -16.65 -14.26
C GLU A 132 -12.08 -15.80 -14.38
N SER A 133 -12.71 -15.82 -15.57
CA SER A 133 -13.96 -15.11 -15.83
C SER A 133 -13.91 -13.59 -15.61
N ILE A 134 -12.74 -12.94 -15.72
CA ILE A 134 -12.63 -11.48 -15.70
C ILE A 134 -12.21 -10.93 -17.07
N MET A 135 -12.77 -9.79 -17.44
CA MET A 135 -12.41 -9.04 -18.64
C MET A 135 -11.81 -7.69 -18.23
N VAL A 136 -10.57 -7.43 -18.63
CA VAL A 136 -9.88 -6.17 -18.32
C VAL A 136 -10.38 -5.07 -19.27
N LEU A 137 -11.03 -4.05 -18.71
CA LEU A 137 -11.51 -2.87 -19.44
C LEU A 137 -10.43 -1.78 -19.55
N LYS A 138 -9.70 -1.53 -18.45
CA LYS A 138 -8.66 -0.50 -18.38
C LYS A 138 -7.49 -0.96 -17.53
N LYS A 139 -6.28 -0.79 -18.05
CA LYS A 139 -5.00 -1.10 -17.37
C LYS A 139 -4.60 0.01 -16.39
N PRO A 140 -3.75 -0.29 -15.40
CA PRO A 140 -3.11 0.71 -14.56
C PRO A 140 -2.18 1.60 -15.38
N GLY A 141 -2.01 2.84 -14.93
CA GLY A 141 -1.18 3.87 -15.55
C GLY A 141 -0.72 4.87 -14.50
N ILE A 142 -0.25 6.05 -14.91
CA ILE A 142 0.39 7.04 -14.01
C ILE A 142 -0.52 7.45 -12.84
N LEU A 143 -1.83 7.59 -13.07
CA LEU A 143 -2.79 8.04 -12.06
C LEU A 143 -3.51 6.89 -11.34
N ARG A 144 -3.28 5.64 -11.75
CA ARG A 144 -4.13 4.52 -11.35
C ARG A 144 -3.33 3.23 -11.17
N GLU A 145 -3.37 2.70 -9.96
CA GLU A 145 -2.58 1.53 -9.56
C GLU A 145 -3.30 0.18 -9.77
N TYR A 146 -4.58 0.19 -10.17
CA TYR A 146 -5.41 -1.01 -10.28
C TYR A 146 -6.02 -1.20 -11.68
N TYR A 147 -6.35 -2.45 -12.03
CA TYR A 147 -7.08 -2.82 -13.24
C TYR A 147 -8.58 -2.62 -13.06
N LEU A 148 -9.26 -2.20 -14.14
CA LEU A 148 -10.72 -2.08 -14.17
C LEU A 148 -11.21 -3.33 -14.85
N CYS A 149 -11.90 -4.18 -14.12
CA CYS A 149 -12.35 -5.45 -14.63
C CYS A 149 -13.87 -5.52 -14.61
N GLU A 150 -14.43 -6.25 -15.55
CA GLU A 150 -15.84 -6.66 -15.57
C GLU A 150 -15.91 -8.18 -15.55
N ILE A 151 -16.95 -8.75 -14.95
CA ILE A 151 -17.13 -10.19 -14.90
C ILE A 151 -17.61 -10.68 -16.28
N ASN A 152 -16.88 -11.62 -16.86
CA ASN A 152 -17.28 -12.29 -18.08
C ASN A 152 -18.30 -13.39 -17.75
N LEU A 153 -19.53 -13.22 -18.22
CA LEU A 153 -20.63 -14.18 -18.06
C LEU A 153 -20.63 -15.27 -19.13
N LYS A 154 -19.74 -15.22 -20.13
CA LYS A 154 -19.66 -16.30 -21.12
C LYS A 154 -19.19 -17.60 -20.44
N SER A 155 -20.02 -18.63 -20.61
CA SER A 155 -19.74 -20.02 -20.27
C SER A 155 -18.63 -20.59 -21.13
#